data_AF-A0A928DYB8-F1
#
_entry.id   AF-A0A928DYB8-F1
#
_cell.length_a   1.000
_cell.length_b   1.000
_cell.length_c   1.000
_cell.angle_alpha   90.00
_cell.angle_beta   90.00
_cell.angle_gamma   90.00
#
_symmetry.space_group_name_H-M   'P 1'
#
loop_
_entity.id
_entity.type
_entity.pdbx_description
1 polymer ?
#
loop_
_entity_poly.entity_id
_entity_poly.type
_entity_poly.pdbx_seq_one_letter_code
_entity_poly.pdbx_strand_id
1 'polypeptide(L)'
;MKTFHDPVRKKEPSDFSADLTVSSNQNPYRIFLAVPFLILFLLLLSSGLSWWQFEGFRQSYLEETEKELAFQCQLILPMLEKREFEKIEEFCHIYSRHPWRISIFDEKGNIIQESDCPPTNTNQLHEPEVHEALVNRTAASS
;
A
#
# COMPACT_ATOMS: atom_id res chain seq x y z
N MET A 1 -0.01 -68.16 -78.90
CA MET A 1 -0.33 -67.69 -77.54
C MET A 1 0.97 -67.59 -76.75
N LYS A 2 1.56 -66.39 -76.67
CA LYS A 2 2.75 -66.09 -75.86
C LYS A 2 2.48 -64.77 -75.16
N THR A 3 2.56 -64.82 -73.84
CA THR A 3 2.15 -63.80 -72.88
C THR A 3 3.26 -62.78 -72.65
N PHE A 4 2.82 -61.52 -72.55
CA PHE A 4 3.56 -60.36 -72.07
C PHE A 4 3.96 -60.56 -70.59
N HIS A 5 5.22 -60.29 -70.25
CA HIS A 5 5.62 -59.97 -68.88
C HIS A 5 6.65 -58.83 -68.92
N ASP A 6 6.19 -57.65 -68.57
CA ASP A 6 7.01 -56.47 -68.29
C ASP A 6 7.74 -56.65 -66.94
N PRO A 7 9.04 -56.34 -66.83
CA PRO A 7 9.72 -56.36 -65.55
C PRO A 7 9.40 -55.12 -64.70
N VAL A 8 8.84 -55.41 -63.54
CA VAL A 8 8.53 -54.51 -62.42
C VAL A 8 9.77 -53.72 -61.99
N ARG A 9 9.68 -52.39 -62.12
CA ARG A 9 10.67 -51.42 -61.65
C ARG A 9 10.70 -51.41 -60.11
N LYS A 10 11.70 -52.08 -59.52
CA LYS A 10 12.01 -51.98 -58.09
C LYS A 10 12.45 -50.55 -57.77
N LYS A 11 11.62 -49.79 -57.06
CA LYS A 11 12.05 -48.58 -56.35
C LYS A 11 12.71 -49.03 -55.04
N GLU A 12 14.01 -48.80 -54.91
CA GLU A 12 14.69 -48.87 -53.62
C GLU A 12 14.09 -47.80 -52.68
N PRO A 13 13.85 -48.11 -51.40
CA PRO A 13 13.66 -47.08 -50.40
C PRO A 13 15.03 -46.45 -50.13
N SER A 14 15.28 -45.27 -50.69
CA SER A 14 16.39 -44.45 -50.24
C SER A 14 16.12 -44.07 -48.80
N ASP A 15 16.94 -44.61 -47.90
CA ASP A 15 17.02 -44.29 -46.50
C ASP A 15 17.00 -42.77 -46.30
N PHE A 16 15.83 -42.24 -45.94
CA PHE A 16 15.73 -40.90 -45.38
C PHE A 16 16.11 -41.01 -43.91
N SER A 17 17.40 -41.21 -43.65
CA SER A 17 17.99 -40.90 -42.36
C SER A 17 17.87 -39.39 -42.21
N ALA A 18 16.78 -38.95 -41.58
CA ALA A 18 16.70 -37.62 -41.03
C ALA A 18 17.82 -37.52 -39.99
N ASP A 19 18.97 -37.02 -40.43
CA ASP A 19 19.99 -36.43 -39.58
C ASP A 19 19.30 -35.26 -38.85
N LEU A 20 18.61 -35.59 -37.77
CA LEU A 20 18.37 -34.70 -36.64
C LEU A 20 19.74 -34.46 -36.01
N THR A 21 20.57 -33.71 -36.72
CA THR A 21 21.61 -32.90 -36.11
C THR A 21 20.86 -31.83 -35.30
N VAL A 22 20.41 -32.26 -34.11
CA VAL A 22 20.15 -31.35 -33.01
C VAL A 22 21.47 -30.62 -32.83
N SER A 23 21.56 -29.44 -33.44
CA SER A 23 22.63 -28.48 -33.22
C SER A 23 22.49 -28.02 -31.78
N SER A 24 22.95 -28.87 -30.87
CA SER A 24 23.20 -28.59 -29.47
C SER A 24 24.44 -27.70 -29.41
N ASN A 25 24.32 -26.50 -29.96
CA ASN A 25 25.24 -25.41 -29.67
C ASN A 25 24.63 -24.55 -28.55
N GLN A 26 24.12 -25.20 -27.52
CA GLN A 26 23.78 -24.55 -26.26
C GLN A 26 25.04 -24.55 -25.41
N ASN A 27 25.88 -23.52 -25.59
CA ASN A 27 26.98 -23.24 -24.66
C ASN A 27 26.41 -23.14 -23.24
N PRO A 28 26.62 -24.13 -22.35
CA PRO A 28 25.97 -24.18 -21.04
C PRO A 28 26.36 -22.96 -20.18
N TYR A 29 27.53 -22.39 -20.43
CA TYR A 29 28.06 -21.19 -19.79
C TYR A 29 27.17 -19.94 -19.96
N ARG A 30 26.41 -19.82 -21.05
CA ARG A 30 25.48 -18.69 -21.25
C ARG A 30 24.27 -18.78 -20.33
N ILE A 31 23.79 -19.99 -20.06
CA ILE A 31 22.67 -20.24 -19.15
C ILE A 31 23.11 -19.96 -17.72
N PHE A 32 24.29 -20.45 -17.30
CA PHE A 32 24.83 -20.19 -15.97
C PHE A 32 25.12 -18.70 -15.70
N LEU A 33 25.52 -17.92 -16.71
CA LEU A 33 25.69 -16.48 -16.57
C LEU A 33 24.37 -15.71 -16.58
N ALA A 34 23.34 -16.16 -17.30
CA ALA A 34 22.04 -15.46 -17.39
C ALA A 34 21.18 -15.62 -16.13
N VAL A 35 21.28 -16.76 -15.42
CA VAL A 35 20.52 -17.04 -14.19
C VAL A 35 20.71 -15.98 -13.09
N PRO A 36 21.92 -15.54 -12.70
CA PRO A 36 22.07 -14.51 -11.66
C PRO A 36 21.51 -13.15 -12.10
N PHE A 37 21.60 -12.78 -13.37
CA PHE A 37 20.96 -11.55 -13.88
C PHE A 37 19.44 -11.65 -13.85
N LEU A 38 18.87 -12.81 -14.20
CA LEU A 38 17.43 -13.04 -14.09
C LEU A 38 16.96 -12.95 -12.63
N ILE A 39 17.70 -13.55 -11.69
CA ILE A 39 17.38 -13.48 -10.26
C ILE A 39 17.46 -12.03 -9.77
N LEU A 40 18.52 -11.29 -10.12
CA LEU A 40 18.66 -9.89 -9.75
C LEU A 40 17.52 -9.05 -10.33
N PHE A 41 17.17 -9.27 -11.59
CA PHE A 41 16.04 -8.58 -12.24
C PHE A 41 14.72 -8.87 -11.51
N LEU A 42 14.46 -10.13 -11.16
CA LEU A 42 13.25 -10.52 -10.41
C LEU A 42 13.23 -9.90 -9.00
N LEU A 43 14.37 -9.82 -8.32
CA LEU A 43 14.47 -9.16 -7.02
C LEU A 43 14.19 -7.66 -7.11
N LEU A 44 14.77 -6.98 -8.10
CA LEU A 44 14.52 -5.55 -8.33
C LEU A 44 13.07 -5.29 -8.71
N LEU A 45 12.50 -6.13 -9.58
CA LEU A 45 11.10 -6.03 -10.00
C LEU A 45 10.17 -6.25 -8.81
N SER A 46 10.42 -7.28 -8.00
CA SER A 46 9.66 -7.56 -6.79
C SER A 46 9.75 -6.41 -5.80
N SER A 47 10.95 -5.88 -5.56
CA SER A 47 11.15 -4.75 -4.64
C SER A 47 10.41 -3.49 -5.12
N GLY A 48 10.47 -3.19 -6.42
CA GLY A 48 9.74 -2.06 -7.01
C GLY A 48 8.22 -2.21 -6.89
N LEU A 49 7.70 -3.42 -7.14
CA LEU A 49 6.27 -3.71 -6.97
C LEU A 49 5.84 -3.60 -5.50
N SER A 50 6.64 -4.14 -4.56
CA SER A 50 6.37 -4.02 -3.13
C SER A 50 6.39 -2.57 -2.66
N TRP A 51 7.35 -1.76 -3.14
CA TRP A 51 7.41 -0.34 -2.84
C TRP A 51 6.16 0.40 -3.34
N TRP A 52 5.75 0.12 -4.58
CA TRP A 52 4.55 0.74 -5.17
C TRP A 52 3.27 0.36 -4.43
N GLN A 53 3.12 -0.93 -4.06
CA GLN A 53 2.00 -1.37 -3.23
C GLN A 53 2.00 -0.69 -1.88
N PHE A 54 3.15 -0.61 -1.22
CA PHE A 54 3.27 0.03 0.09
C PHE A 54 2.84 1.50 0.04
N GLU A 55 3.26 2.23 -0.99
CA GLU A 55 2.87 3.64 -1.15
C GLU A 55 1.36 3.79 -1.40
N GLY A 56 0.76 2.90 -2.21
CA GLY A 56 -0.68 2.87 -2.43
C GLY A 56 -1.46 2.56 -1.13
N PHE A 57 -0.98 1.60 -0.34
CA PHE A 57 -1.54 1.30 0.98
C PHE A 57 -1.39 2.47 1.94
N ARG A 58 -0.23 3.14 1.96
CA ARG A 58 0.02 4.30 2.80
C ARG A 58 -0.96 5.43 2.50
N GLN A 59 -1.13 5.76 1.22
CA GLN A 59 -2.05 6.81 0.80
C GLN A 59 -3.50 6.47 1.13
N SER A 60 -3.96 5.26 0.79
CA SER A 60 -5.32 4.83 1.11
C SER A 60 -5.57 4.79 2.62
N TYR A 61 -4.59 4.36 3.42
CA TYR A 61 -4.71 4.33 4.87
C TYR A 61 -4.80 5.75 5.46
N LEU A 62 -3.97 6.67 4.97
CA LEU A 62 -3.99 8.06 5.42
C LEU A 62 -5.31 8.75 5.04
N GLU A 63 -5.79 8.58 3.81
CA GLU A 63 -7.06 9.14 3.37
C GLU A 63 -8.25 8.59 4.16
N GLU A 64 -8.28 7.28 4.41
CA GLU A 64 -9.36 6.66 5.18
C GLU A 64 -9.31 7.13 6.65
N THR A 65 -8.10 7.22 7.21
CA THR A 65 -7.90 7.72 8.59
C THR A 65 -8.30 9.19 8.71
N GLU A 66 -7.98 10.02 7.72
CA GLU A 66 -8.39 11.43 7.69
C GLU A 66 -9.91 11.58 7.63
N LYS A 67 -10.58 10.80 6.77
CA LYS A 67 -12.05 10.80 6.68
C LYS A 67 -12.70 10.35 7.98
N GLU A 68 -12.17 9.30 8.59
CA GLU A 68 -12.67 8.77 9.86
C GLU A 68 -12.47 9.81 10.98
N LEU A 69 -11.29 10.41 11.10
CA LEU A 69 -11.02 11.47 12.08
C LEU A 69 -11.97 12.66 11.87
N ALA A 70 -12.16 13.11 10.64
CA ALA A 70 -13.08 14.20 10.32
C ALA A 70 -14.52 13.87 10.71
N PHE A 71 -14.99 12.66 10.43
CA PHE A 71 -16.32 12.19 10.82
C PHE A 71 -16.49 12.17 12.35
N GLN A 72 -15.51 11.63 13.07
CA GLN A 72 -15.54 11.60 14.54
C GLN A 72 -15.54 13.02 15.13
N CYS A 73 -14.73 13.94 14.59
CA CYS A 73 -14.76 15.35 15.01
C CYS A 73 -16.14 15.99 14.79
N GLN A 74 -16.83 15.68 13.67
CA GLN A 74 -18.19 16.17 13.41
C GLN A 74 -19.21 15.64 14.43
N LEU A 75 -19.03 14.43 14.95
CA LEU A 75 -19.88 13.88 15.99
C LEU A 75 -19.70 14.58 17.35
N ILE A 76 -18.48 15.02 17.66
CA ILE A 76 -18.17 15.72 18.93
C ILE A 76 -18.59 17.19 18.88
N LEU A 77 -18.57 17.83 17.70
CA LEU A 77 -18.92 19.23 17.51
C LEU A 77 -20.23 19.68 18.22
N PRO A 78 -21.38 19.00 18.07
CA PRO A 78 -22.60 19.40 18.75
C PRO A 78 -22.54 19.27 20.28
N MET A 79 -21.69 18.37 20.81
CA MET A 79 -21.47 18.23 22.25
C MET A 79 -20.61 19.38 22.79
N LEU A 80 -19.61 19.80 22.01
CA LEU A 80 -18.79 20.99 22.29
C LEU A 80 -19.64 22.27 22.30
N GLU A 81 -20.51 22.45 21.31
CA GLU A 81 -21.42 23.61 21.23
C GLU A 81 -22.36 23.71 22.44
N LYS A 82 -22.87 22.57 22.92
CA LYS A 82 -23.74 22.49 24.08
C LYS A 82 -22.99 22.48 25.41
N ARG A 83 -21.65 22.50 25.39
CA ARG A 83 -20.77 22.41 26.58
C ARG A 83 -21.06 21.17 27.43
N GLU A 84 -21.43 20.06 26.79
CA GLU A 84 -21.73 18.79 27.45
C GLU A 84 -20.43 18.01 27.70
N PHE A 85 -19.51 18.57 28.49
CA PHE A 85 -18.16 18.03 28.70
C PHE A 85 -18.15 16.60 29.27
N GLU A 86 -19.11 16.25 30.12
CA GLU A 86 -19.28 14.88 30.65
C GLU A 86 -19.55 13.86 29.53
N LYS A 87 -20.34 14.22 28.51
CA LYS A 87 -20.60 13.34 27.36
C LYS A 87 -19.41 13.24 26.43
N ILE A 88 -18.63 14.32 26.33
CA ILE A 88 -17.39 14.30 25.54
C ILE A 88 -16.38 13.38 26.23
N GLU A 89 -16.29 13.43 27.56
CA GLU A 89 -15.46 12.50 28.34
C GLU A 89 -15.92 11.05 28.18
N GLU A 90 -17.23 10.78 28.26
CA GLU A 90 -17.79 9.44 28.01
C GLU A 90 -17.51 8.96 26.58
N PHE A 91 -17.69 9.82 25.59
CA PHE A 91 -17.35 9.54 24.20
C PHE A 91 -15.86 9.19 24.07
N CYS A 92 -14.98 10.04 24.61
CA CYS A 92 -13.54 9.80 24.64
C CYS A 92 -13.18 8.47 25.32
N HIS A 93 -13.85 8.11 26.40
CA HIS A 93 -13.60 6.86 27.12
C HIS A 93 -14.15 5.62 26.39
N ILE A 94 -15.22 5.75 25.60
CA ILE A 94 -15.66 4.67 24.69
C ILE A 94 -14.57 4.40 23.63
N TYR A 95 -13.91 5.46 23.17
CA TYR A 95 -12.85 5.38 22.17
C TYR A 95 -11.44 5.15 22.74
N SER A 96 -11.22 5.13 24.06
CA SER A 96 -9.90 4.86 24.67
C SER A 96 -9.36 3.44 24.40
N ARG A 97 -10.18 2.54 23.85
CA ARG A 97 -9.72 1.25 23.30
C ARG A 97 -9.09 1.37 21.92
N HIS A 98 -9.27 2.51 21.26
CA HIS A 98 -8.59 2.87 20.02
C HIS A 98 -7.31 3.65 20.36
N PRO A 99 -6.28 3.59 19.51
CA PRO A 99 -4.99 4.26 19.74
C PRO A 99 -5.06 5.79 19.57
N TRP A 100 -6.23 6.39 19.75
CA TRP A 100 -6.48 7.80 19.45
C TRP A 100 -6.60 8.61 20.73
N ARG A 101 -5.83 9.69 20.78
CA ARG A 101 -5.85 10.67 21.86
C ARG A 101 -6.70 11.85 21.42
N ILE A 102 -7.80 12.11 22.13
CA ILE A 102 -8.64 13.29 21.90
C ILE A 102 -8.28 14.33 22.96
N SER A 103 -7.86 15.51 22.51
CA SER A 103 -7.56 16.64 23.38
C SER A 103 -8.41 17.84 22.97
N ILE A 104 -9.04 18.48 23.94
CA ILE A 104 -9.85 19.68 23.75
C ILE A 104 -9.04 20.88 24.22
N PHE A 105 -8.86 21.87 23.35
CA PHE A 105 -8.07 23.06 23.64
C PHE A 105 -8.94 24.30 23.82
N ASP A 106 -8.52 25.19 24.73
CA ASP A 106 -9.04 26.55 24.79
C ASP A 106 -8.42 27.44 23.69
N GLU A 107 -8.94 28.66 23.56
CA GLU A 107 -8.43 29.66 22.59
C GLU A 107 -6.99 30.10 22.87
N LYS A 108 -6.43 29.75 24.02
CA LYS A 108 -5.07 30.08 24.47
C LYS A 108 -4.12 28.88 24.35
N GLY A 109 -4.58 27.74 23.81
CA GLY A 109 -3.80 26.51 23.64
C GLY A 109 -3.66 25.65 24.90
N ASN A 110 -4.45 25.90 25.95
CA ASN A 110 -4.47 25.07 27.15
C ASN A 110 -5.42 23.89 26.96
N ILE A 111 -5.05 22.73 27.48
CA ILE A 111 -5.89 21.52 27.46
C ILE A 111 -7.02 21.68 28.50
N ILE A 112 -8.26 21.63 28.03
CA ILE A 112 -9.47 21.63 28.87
C ILE A 112 -9.80 20.19 29.31
N GLN A 113 -9.72 19.23 28.38
CA GLN A 113 -10.07 17.83 28.60
C GLN A 113 -9.22 16.96 27.69
N GLU A 114 -8.89 15.75 28.16
CA GLU A 114 -8.11 14.76 27.41
C GLU A 114 -8.67 13.35 27.66
N SER A 115 -8.62 12.49 26.63
CA SER A 115 -9.18 11.13 26.68
C SER A 115 -8.36 10.12 27.50
N ASP A 116 -7.05 10.30 27.58
CA ASP A 116 -6.11 9.28 28.08
C ASP A 116 -5.48 9.63 29.43
N CYS A 117 -5.55 10.90 29.84
CA CYS A 117 -4.96 11.39 31.09
C CYS A 117 -5.81 12.53 31.68
N PRO A 118 -5.77 12.74 33.01
CA PRO A 118 -6.38 13.91 33.60
C PRO A 118 -5.77 15.18 32.97
N PRO A 119 -6.58 16.22 32.69
CA PRO A 119 -6.11 17.41 31.98
C PRO A 119 -4.92 18.00 32.71
N THR A 120 -3.77 17.96 32.05
CA THR A 120 -2.58 18.61 32.57
C THR A 120 -2.66 20.07 32.13
N ASN A 121 -2.50 21.02 33.06
CA ASN A 121 -2.49 22.45 32.72
C ASN A 121 -1.19 22.84 32.01
N THR A 122 -0.98 22.22 30.85
CA THR A 122 0.19 22.38 30.00
C THR A 122 -0.26 23.06 28.73
N ASN A 123 0.38 24.19 28.41
CA ASN A 123 0.07 24.91 27.19
C ASN A 123 0.79 24.24 26.01
N GLN A 124 0.03 23.75 25.04
CA GLN A 124 0.54 23.09 23.84
C GLN A 124 0.65 24.03 22.62
N LEU A 125 0.65 25.35 22.82
CA LEU A 125 0.88 26.32 21.73
C LEU A 125 2.20 26.11 20.97
N HIS A 126 3.15 25.40 21.58
CA HIS A 126 4.44 25.07 20.97
C HIS A 126 4.33 23.91 19.97
N GLU A 127 3.25 23.14 20.00
CA GLU A 127 3.00 22.11 19.01
C GLU A 127 2.48 22.76 17.71
N PRO A 128 3.11 22.45 16.56
CA PRO A 128 2.79 23.11 15.29
C PRO A 128 1.34 22.88 14.88
N GLU A 129 0.79 21.70 15.15
CA GLU A 129 -0.60 21.33 14.81
C GLU A 129 -1.62 22.19 15.56
N VAL A 130 -1.40 22.45 16.86
CA VAL A 130 -2.26 23.30 17.69
C VAL A 130 -2.13 24.77 17.28
N HIS A 131 -0.90 25.22 17.03
CA HIS A 131 -0.64 26.59 16.58
C HIS A 131 -1.32 26.87 15.23
N GLU A 132 -1.13 26.00 14.24
CA GLU A 132 -1.73 26.11 12.91
C GLU A 132 -3.27 26.09 12.98
N ALA A 133 -3.84 25.21 13.80
CA ALA A 133 -5.29 25.13 13.98
C ALA A 133 -5.87 26.45 14.55
N LEU A 134 -5.22 27.05 15.55
CA LEU A 134 -5.64 28.32 16.16
C LEU A 134 -5.47 29.50 15.19
N VAL A 135 -4.35 29.57 14.47
CA VAL A 135 -4.08 30.65 13.50
C VAL A 135 -5.06 30.58 12.33
N ASN A 136 -5.30 29.40 11.76
CA ASN A 136 -6.24 29.21 10.65
C ASN A 136 -7.69 29.52 11.05
N ARG A 137 -8.09 29.22 12.30
CA ARG A 137 -9.40 29.62 12.84
C ARG A 137 -9.53 31.14 12.92
N THR A 138 -8.48 31.82 13.37
CA THR A 138 -8.45 33.28 13.47
C THR A 138 -8.60 33.92 12.08
N ALA A 139 -7.90 33.36 11.08
CA ALA A 139 -7.96 33.78 9.68
C ALA A 139 -9.33 33.49 9.01
N ALA A 140 -10.03 32.42 9.41
CA ALA A 140 -11.35 32.09 8.89
C ALA A 140 -12.49 32.92 9.53
N SER A 141 -12.24 33.55 10.69
CA SER A 141 -13.18 34.41 11.42
C SER A 141 -13.02 35.91 11.14
N SER A 142 -12.03 36.31 10.33
CA SER A 142 -11.77 37.69 9.92
C SER A 142 -12.29 37.98 8.50
#